data_AF-A0A9P5PFY7-F1
#
_entry.id   AF-A0A9P5PFY7-F1
#
_cell.length_a   1.000
_cell.length_b   1.000
_cell.length_c   1.000
_cell.angle_alpha   90.00
_cell.angle_beta   90.00
_cell.angle_gamma   90.00
#
_symmetry.space_group_name_H-M   'P 1'
#
loop_
_entity.id
_entity.type
_entity.pdbx_description
1 polymer ?
#
loop_
_entity_poly.entity_id
_entity_poly.type
_entity_poly.pdbx_seq_one_letter_code
_entity_poly.pdbx_strand_id
1 'polypeptide(L)'
;KLGLSYTNIAGLHKCVDSIWPRAGEPHRSSLGPILLTSTFNDHPDKEFVLRHCDIVEVVKSLWGDPSLAKHLVYRPKSVFQDAKHIRRAYSEMWSGKWWQYTQDKLPVGATVAPLIIATDKTQLTQFSGSKQAYPVYLTLGNIPRGLRRKPSQQACVLLAYLPVEKLNKDQMIQREATGRYHRLFHEAMRQVMAPLITAGKEGVDMASADGEVRCVHPILASYVADFPEQCLVACSKSGTCPKCRVLSANLGEEGPFERRTPKWTLGVMKEARESS
;
A
#
# COMPACT_ATOMS: atom_id res chain seq x y z
N LYS A 1 27.80 1.61 8.05
CA LYS A 1 27.48 0.17 8.13
C LYS A 1 26.42 -0.02 9.22
N LEU A 2 25.21 -0.47 8.88
CA LEU A 2 24.05 -0.48 9.78
C LEU A 2 24.08 -1.54 10.90
N GLY A 3 25.13 -2.35 11.05
CA GLY A 3 25.27 -3.28 12.19
C GLY A 3 24.22 -4.39 12.28
N LEU A 4 23.40 -4.60 11.24
CA LEU A 4 22.35 -5.61 11.21
C LEU A 4 22.93 -6.92 10.67
N SER A 5 23.25 -7.86 11.56
CA SER A 5 23.62 -9.24 11.23
C SER A 5 22.65 -10.20 11.92
N TYR A 6 22.00 -11.08 11.16
CA TYR A 6 21.07 -12.07 11.71
C TYR A 6 21.16 -13.41 10.97
N THR A 7 21.18 -14.50 11.74
CA THR A 7 21.45 -15.86 11.24
C THR A 7 20.20 -16.65 10.87
N ASN A 8 19.02 -16.33 11.42
CA ASN A 8 17.74 -16.99 11.09
C ASN A 8 16.57 -16.00 10.93
N ILE A 9 15.39 -16.48 10.53
CA ILE A 9 14.16 -15.66 10.35
C ILE A 9 13.73 -15.04 11.68
N ALA A 10 13.86 -15.76 12.79
CA ALA A 10 13.61 -15.21 14.14
C ALA A 10 14.56 -14.04 14.47
N GLY A 11 15.80 -14.05 13.98
CA GLY A 11 16.78 -12.98 14.13
C GLY A 11 16.48 -11.78 13.22
N LEU A 12 16.02 -12.01 11.98
CA LEU A 12 15.47 -10.95 11.13
C LEU A 12 14.29 -10.28 11.83
N HIS A 13 13.38 -11.10 12.36
CA HIS A 13 12.23 -10.63 13.12
C HIS A 13 12.65 -9.82 14.35
N LYS A 14 13.64 -10.25 15.14
CA LYS A 14 14.20 -9.45 16.24
C LYS A 14 14.88 -8.15 15.78
N CYS A 15 15.52 -8.15 14.61
CA CYS A 15 16.06 -6.92 14.01
C CYS A 15 14.94 -5.98 13.54
N VAL A 16 13.90 -6.52 12.91
CA VAL A 16 12.70 -5.77 12.53
C VAL A 16 12.01 -5.21 13.76
N ASP A 17 11.83 -6.01 14.81
CA ASP A 17 11.25 -5.62 16.09
C ASP A 17 12.13 -4.63 16.86
N SER A 18 13.39 -4.42 16.48
CA SER A 18 14.25 -3.37 17.04
C SER A 18 14.38 -2.13 16.13
N ILE A 19 14.07 -2.27 14.84
CA ILE A 19 13.93 -1.15 13.89
C ILE A 19 12.56 -0.49 14.03
N TRP A 20 11.50 -1.27 14.28
CA TRP A 20 10.12 -0.77 14.37
C TRP A 20 9.89 0.18 15.56
N PRO A 21 10.41 -0.08 16.78
CA PRO A 21 10.41 0.90 17.86
C PRO A 21 11.19 2.16 17.46
N ARG A 22 12.30 2.03 16.73
CA ARG A 22 13.11 3.18 16.27
C ARG A 22 12.48 3.97 15.13
N ALA A 23 11.63 3.33 14.33
CA ALA A 23 10.80 3.99 13.30
C ALA A 23 9.58 4.70 13.92
N GLY A 24 9.43 4.66 15.24
CA GLY A 24 8.32 5.23 15.99
C GLY A 24 8.61 5.53 17.47
N GLU A 25 9.82 6.02 17.82
CA GLU A 25 10.15 6.52 19.17
C GLU A 25 10.67 7.96 19.10
N PRO A 26 10.33 8.82 20.07
CA PRO A 26 9.04 9.50 20.05
C PRO A 26 9.21 11.02 20.19
N HIS A 27 8.54 11.76 19.32
CA HIS A 27 7.95 13.02 19.73
C HIS A 27 6.43 12.92 19.55
N ARG A 28 5.77 12.55 20.66
CA ARG A 28 4.35 12.81 20.98
C ARG A 28 3.27 12.09 20.14
N SER A 29 3.01 10.84 20.49
CA SER A 29 1.65 10.36 20.84
C SER A 29 1.80 9.11 21.70
N SER A 30 1.01 8.97 22.76
CA SER A 30 1.08 7.88 23.75
C SER A 30 0.69 6.49 23.21
N LEU A 31 0.46 6.37 21.90
CA LEU A 31 0.10 5.13 21.22
C LEU A 31 0.89 5.13 19.89
N GLY A 32 2.04 4.47 19.88
CA GLY A 32 2.77 4.16 18.65
C GLY A 32 1.99 3.15 17.80
N PRO A 33 2.40 2.88 16.55
CA PRO A 33 1.68 1.96 15.68
C PRO A 33 1.66 0.56 16.32
N ILE A 34 0.45 0.08 16.62
CA ILE A 34 0.23 -1.22 17.28
C ILE A 34 0.75 -2.31 16.34
N LEU A 35 1.83 -2.98 16.72
CA LEU A 35 2.34 -4.13 15.98
C LEU A 35 1.37 -5.30 16.18
N LEU A 36 0.79 -5.76 15.08
CA LEU A 36 -0.11 -6.88 15.01
C LEU A 36 0.62 -8.07 14.39
N THR A 37 0.41 -9.24 14.99
CA THR A 37 0.77 -10.52 14.40
C THR A 37 -0.53 -11.26 14.12
N SER A 38 -0.83 -11.48 12.86
CA SER A 38 -1.96 -12.26 12.41
C SER A 38 -1.47 -13.55 11.78
N THR A 39 -2.28 -14.59 11.93
CA THR A 39 -2.04 -15.86 11.28
C THR A 39 -3.19 -16.21 10.36
N PHE A 40 -2.85 -16.83 9.24
CA PHE A 40 -3.86 -17.29 8.30
C PHE A 40 -3.43 -18.53 7.54
N ASN A 41 -4.43 -19.28 7.12
CA ASN A 41 -4.27 -20.55 6.45
C ASN A 41 -4.51 -20.37 4.95
N ASP A 42 -3.49 -20.61 4.11
CA ASP A 42 -3.69 -20.89 2.67
C ASP A 42 -3.92 -22.41 2.44
N HIS A 43 -3.63 -23.25 3.45
CA HIS A 43 -3.89 -24.68 3.47
C HIS A 43 -4.21 -25.12 4.92
N PRO A 44 -5.03 -26.16 5.15
CA PRO A 44 -5.34 -26.67 6.49
C PRO A 44 -4.13 -26.96 7.39
N ASP A 45 -2.96 -27.23 6.81
CA ASP A 45 -1.77 -27.68 7.54
C ASP A 45 -0.63 -26.64 7.60
N LYS A 46 -0.86 -25.41 7.13
CA LYS A 46 0.19 -24.39 7.09
C LYS A 46 -0.31 -23.00 7.48
N GLU A 47 0.21 -22.54 8.60
CA GLU A 47 -0.03 -21.22 9.17
C GLU A 47 1.05 -20.24 8.71
N PHE A 48 0.65 -19.08 8.20
CA PHE A 48 1.58 -18.02 7.82
C PHE A 48 1.53 -16.87 8.82
N VAL A 49 2.71 -16.40 9.24
CA VAL A 49 2.83 -15.26 10.16
C VAL A 49 2.92 -13.96 9.36
N LEU A 50 1.95 -13.08 9.57
CA LEU A 50 1.93 -11.73 9.02
C LEU A 50 2.22 -10.72 10.13
N ARG A 51 3.26 -9.90 9.92
CA ARG A 51 3.59 -8.79 10.82
C ARG A 51 3.20 -7.48 10.16
N HIS A 52 2.33 -6.74 10.80
CA HIS A 52 1.81 -5.49 10.27
C HIS A 52 1.40 -4.53 11.37
N CYS A 53 1.16 -3.28 11.02
CA CYS A 53 0.51 -2.34 11.91
C CYS A 53 -0.96 -2.17 11.55
N ASP A 54 -1.72 -1.67 12.53
CA ASP A 54 -3.04 -1.12 12.25
C ASP A 54 -2.88 0.09 11.32
N ILE A 55 -3.40 -0.05 10.11
CA ILE A 55 -3.27 0.97 9.08
C ILE A 55 -3.96 2.29 9.45
N VAL A 56 -5.04 2.26 10.22
CA VAL A 56 -5.74 3.47 10.68
C VAL A 56 -4.89 4.20 11.72
N GLU A 57 -4.26 3.47 12.64
CA GLU A 57 -3.34 4.07 13.61
C GLU A 57 -2.08 4.65 12.94
N VAL A 58 -1.57 3.98 11.91
CA VAL A 58 -0.46 4.52 11.10
C VAL A 58 -0.89 5.82 10.38
N VAL A 59 -2.10 5.88 9.84
CA VAL A 59 -2.64 7.11 9.23
C VAL A 59 -2.79 8.21 10.28
N LYS A 60 -3.35 7.92 11.46
CA LYS A 60 -3.47 8.88 12.57
C LYS A 60 -2.11 9.42 13.00
N SER A 61 -1.09 8.56 13.08
CA SER A 61 0.27 8.96 13.41
C SER A 61 0.85 9.96 12.39
N LEU A 62 0.75 9.66 11.09
CA LEU A 62 1.18 10.59 10.04
C LEU A 62 0.36 11.89 10.00
N TRP A 63 -0.94 11.80 10.31
CA TRP A 63 -1.86 12.94 10.31
C TRP A 63 -1.62 13.89 11.49
N GLY A 64 -1.29 13.34 12.65
CA GLY A 64 -1.03 14.06 13.89
C GLY A 64 0.42 14.49 14.10
N ASP A 65 1.34 14.16 13.19
CA ASP A 65 2.76 14.47 13.33
C ASP A 65 3.03 16.00 13.32
N PRO A 66 3.53 16.58 14.43
CA PRO A 66 3.86 18.01 14.53
C PRO A 66 4.87 18.50 13.49
N SER A 67 5.78 17.63 13.04
CA SER A 67 6.77 17.97 12.02
C SER A 67 6.16 18.15 10.63
N LEU A 68 5.03 17.49 10.36
CA LEU A 68 4.30 17.56 9.10
C LEU A 68 3.17 18.60 9.10
N ALA A 69 2.75 19.07 10.30
CA ALA A 69 1.62 19.97 10.52
C ALA A 69 1.52 21.13 9.52
N LYS A 70 2.64 21.85 9.34
CA LYS A 70 2.72 23.06 8.48
C LYS A 70 2.64 22.75 6.98
N HIS A 71 2.73 21.48 6.62
CA HIS A 71 2.84 21.02 5.25
C HIS A 71 1.65 20.19 4.79
N LEU A 72 0.81 19.71 5.71
CA LEU A 72 -0.38 18.93 5.39
C LEU A 72 -1.40 19.76 4.62
N VAL A 73 -1.92 19.16 3.54
CA VAL A 73 -2.99 19.74 2.74
C VAL A 73 -4.29 18.97 3.00
N TYR A 74 -5.32 19.69 3.45
CA TYR A 74 -6.61 19.09 3.86
C TYR A 74 -7.71 19.16 2.80
N ARG A 75 -7.45 19.78 1.65
CA ARG A 75 -8.46 19.92 0.59
C ARG A 75 -7.86 19.89 -0.81
N PRO A 76 -8.61 19.41 -1.81
CA PRO A 76 -8.19 19.52 -3.20
C PRO A 76 -8.08 21.00 -3.62
N LYS A 77 -7.19 21.26 -4.58
CA LYS A 77 -7.02 22.59 -5.18
C LYS A 77 -6.91 22.44 -6.69
N SER A 78 -7.80 23.12 -7.42
CA SER A 78 -7.63 23.28 -8.87
C SER A 78 -6.58 24.34 -9.13
N VAL A 79 -5.52 23.96 -9.86
CA VAL A 79 -4.43 24.85 -10.26
C VAL A 79 -4.45 24.95 -11.78
N PHE A 80 -4.40 26.16 -12.32
CA PHE A 80 -4.46 26.39 -13.77
C PHE A 80 -3.21 27.13 -14.24
N GLN A 81 -2.80 26.86 -15.48
CA GLN A 81 -1.64 27.51 -16.11
C GLN A 81 -1.99 28.86 -16.73
N ASP A 82 -3.28 29.13 -16.93
CA ASP A 82 -3.80 30.33 -17.57
C ASP A 82 -4.91 30.97 -16.73
N ALA A 83 -5.06 32.30 -16.87
CA ALA A 83 -6.08 33.08 -16.17
C ALA A 83 -7.52 32.73 -16.59
N LYS A 84 -7.69 32.06 -17.74
CA LYS A 84 -9.00 31.61 -18.25
C LYS A 84 -9.43 30.25 -17.68
N HIS A 85 -8.61 29.64 -16.83
CA HIS A 85 -8.82 28.32 -16.23
C HIS A 85 -9.08 27.19 -17.25
N ILE A 86 -8.46 27.27 -18.43
CA ILE A 86 -8.65 26.25 -19.49
C ILE A 86 -7.71 25.05 -19.26
N ARG A 87 -6.44 25.30 -18.96
CA ARG A 87 -5.42 24.26 -18.83
C ARG A 87 -5.08 24.02 -17.37
N ARG A 88 -5.57 22.90 -16.83
CA ARG A 88 -5.27 22.48 -15.46
C ARG A 88 -3.82 21.97 -15.35
N ALA A 89 -3.12 22.44 -14.34
CA ALA A 89 -1.79 21.96 -13.96
C ALA A 89 -1.89 20.85 -12.89
N TYR A 90 -1.06 19.82 -13.05
CA TYR A 90 -0.98 18.71 -12.09
C TYR A 90 0.46 18.59 -11.59
N SER A 91 0.64 18.61 -10.26
CA SER A 91 1.96 18.53 -9.64
C SER A 91 1.96 17.72 -8.35
N GLU A 92 0.86 17.78 -7.60
CA GLU A 92 0.67 17.15 -6.29
C GLU A 92 -0.68 16.44 -6.23
N MET A 93 -0.89 15.57 -5.24
CA MET A 93 -2.12 14.76 -5.18
C MET A 93 -3.38 15.65 -5.11
N TRP A 94 -3.33 16.74 -4.33
CA TRP A 94 -4.45 17.69 -4.19
C TRP A 94 -4.77 18.46 -5.48
N SER A 95 -3.85 18.50 -6.44
CA SER A 95 -4.11 19.10 -7.76
C SER A 95 -4.83 18.13 -8.71
N GLY A 96 -4.86 16.84 -8.38
CA GLY A 96 -5.47 15.79 -9.20
C GLY A 96 -7.00 15.86 -9.24
N LYS A 97 -7.59 15.49 -10.39
CA LYS A 97 -9.05 15.37 -10.53
C LYS A 97 -9.63 14.32 -9.59
N TRP A 98 -8.88 13.25 -9.31
CA TRP A 98 -9.31 12.15 -8.44
C TRP A 98 -9.66 12.64 -7.03
N TRP A 99 -8.79 13.42 -6.38
CA TRP A 99 -9.07 13.89 -5.02
C TRP A 99 -10.32 14.76 -5.02
N GLN A 100 -10.43 15.72 -5.95
CA GLN A 100 -11.64 16.54 -6.06
C GLN A 100 -12.90 15.69 -6.19
N TYR A 101 -12.93 14.75 -7.15
CA TYR A 101 -14.06 13.85 -7.36
C TYR A 101 -14.40 13.02 -6.11
N THR A 102 -13.40 12.52 -5.40
CA THR A 102 -13.60 11.72 -4.18
C THR A 102 -14.10 12.59 -3.02
N GLN A 103 -13.55 13.80 -2.86
CA GLN A 103 -13.93 14.76 -1.83
C GLN A 103 -15.36 15.25 -2.00
N ASP A 104 -15.81 15.47 -3.24
CA ASP A 104 -17.16 15.94 -3.56
C ASP A 104 -18.26 14.91 -3.19
N LYS A 105 -17.87 13.66 -2.91
CA LYS A 105 -18.79 12.60 -2.45
C LYS A 105 -18.88 12.47 -0.94
N LEU A 106 -18.04 13.16 -0.19
CA LEU A 106 -18.02 13.10 1.27
C LEU A 106 -18.94 14.15 1.88
N PRO A 107 -19.39 13.96 3.14
CA PRO A 107 -20.13 14.98 3.87
C PRO A 107 -19.39 16.31 3.96
N VAL A 108 -20.15 17.41 4.06
CA VAL A 108 -19.58 18.74 4.27
C VAL A 108 -18.74 18.74 5.55
N GLY A 109 -17.51 19.26 5.48
CA GLY A 109 -16.57 19.31 6.61
C GLY A 109 -15.64 18.10 6.73
N ALA A 110 -15.93 17.00 6.03
CA ALA A 110 -15.03 15.84 5.98
C ALA A 110 -13.82 16.10 5.06
N THR A 111 -12.73 15.37 5.27
CA THR A 111 -11.52 15.47 4.44
C THR A 111 -11.04 14.09 3.98
N VAL A 112 -10.59 13.99 2.73
CA VAL A 112 -9.93 12.77 2.24
C VAL A 112 -8.48 12.75 2.72
N ALA A 113 -8.04 11.58 3.20
CA ALA A 113 -6.63 11.22 3.32
C ALA A 113 -6.25 10.23 2.20
N PRO A 114 -5.69 10.68 1.06
CA PRO A 114 -5.32 9.78 -0.02
C PRO A 114 -4.16 8.89 0.42
N LEU A 115 -4.36 7.58 0.46
CA LEU A 115 -3.29 6.65 0.81
C LEU A 115 -2.50 6.28 -0.44
N ILE A 116 -1.18 6.34 -0.32
CA ILE A 116 -0.24 5.87 -1.32
C ILE A 116 0.52 4.70 -0.70
N ILE A 117 0.35 3.53 -1.31
CA ILE A 117 1.01 2.30 -0.88
C ILE A 117 2.09 1.95 -1.87
N ALA A 118 3.22 1.45 -1.38
CA ALA A 118 4.27 0.89 -2.20
C ALA A 118 4.67 -0.48 -1.67
N THR A 119 4.95 -1.41 -2.56
CA THR A 119 5.53 -2.70 -2.20
C THR A 119 6.81 -2.91 -2.97
N ASP A 120 7.84 -3.36 -2.28
CA ASP A 120 9.17 -3.57 -2.87
C ASP A 120 9.69 -4.94 -2.43
N LYS A 121 9.80 -5.88 -3.37
CA LYS A 121 10.31 -7.21 -3.07
C LYS A 121 11.84 -7.16 -3.01
N THR A 122 12.38 -7.15 -1.80
CA THR A 122 13.82 -6.99 -1.57
C THR A 122 14.49 -8.32 -1.21
N GLN A 123 15.57 -8.66 -1.91
CA GLN A 123 16.43 -9.79 -1.55
C GLN A 123 17.41 -9.35 -0.45
N LEU A 124 17.38 -10.01 0.70
CA LEU A 124 18.17 -9.59 1.87
C LEU A 124 19.60 -10.17 1.87
N THR A 125 19.84 -11.33 1.25
CA THR A 125 21.17 -11.97 1.17
C THR A 125 21.36 -12.80 -0.11
N GLN A 126 22.52 -12.69 -0.77
CA GLN A 126 22.92 -13.54 -1.91
C GLN A 126 23.75 -14.77 -1.52
N PHE A 127 24.41 -14.77 -0.34
CA PHE A 127 25.51 -15.71 -0.07
C PHE A 127 25.28 -16.74 1.05
N SER A 128 24.22 -16.67 1.84
CA SER A 128 23.90 -17.72 2.83
C SER A 128 22.44 -17.69 3.23
N GLY A 129 21.67 -18.66 2.73
CA GLY A 129 20.23 -18.81 2.97
C GLY A 129 19.43 -17.66 2.37
N SER A 130 18.94 -17.83 1.15
CA SER A 130 18.14 -16.84 0.41
C SER A 130 16.95 -16.32 1.23
N LYS A 131 17.14 -15.24 1.99
CA LYS A 131 16.11 -14.56 2.77
C LYS A 131 15.57 -13.41 1.93
N GLN A 132 14.26 -13.35 1.77
CA GLN A 132 13.57 -12.29 1.04
C GLN A 132 12.67 -11.57 2.03
N ALA A 133 12.69 -10.24 2.02
CA ALA A 133 11.68 -9.44 2.70
C ALA A 133 10.78 -8.81 1.65
N TYR A 134 9.51 -8.69 1.99
CA TYR A 134 8.55 -8.03 1.13
C TYR A 134 7.82 -6.94 1.92
N PRO A 135 8.48 -5.80 2.18
CA PRO A 135 7.90 -4.67 2.88
C PRO A 135 6.74 -4.04 2.10
N VAL A 136 5.74 -3.58 2.85
CA VAL A 136 4.68 -2.69 2.42
C VAL A 136 4.89 -1.34 3.08
N TYR A 137 5.01 -0.28 2.30
CA TYR A 137 5.14 1.09 2.76
C TYR A 137 3.86 1.88 2.54
N LEU A 138 3.60 2.84 3.42
CA LEU A 138 2.45 3.74 3.38
C LEU A 138 2.92 5.21 3.47
N THR A 139 2.22 6.10 2.78
CA THR A 139 2.33 7.55 2.97
C THR A 139 1.01 8.22 2.57
N LEU A 140 0.83 9.48 2.96
CA LEU A 140 -0.35 10.27 2.66
C LEU A 140 -0.11 11.20 1.46
N GLY A 141 -1.09 11.27 0.55
CA GLY A 141 -1.13 12.25 -0.53
C GLY A 141 -1.33 13.69 -0.04
N ASN A 142 -1.73 13.87 1.22
CA ASN A 142 -1.76 15.17 1.90
C ASN A 142 -0.38 15.76 2.13
N ILE A 143 0.67 14.93 2.07
CA ILE A 143 2.05 15.34 2.29
C ILE A 143 2.71 15.70 0.94
N PRO A 144 3.33 16.89 0.80
CA PRO A 144 4.03 17.27 -0.42
C PRO A 144 5.05 16.23 -0.87
N ARG A 145 5.13 15.98 -2.19
CA ARG A 145 6.04 14.94 -2.74
C ARG A 145 7.50 15.14 -2.32
N GLY A 146 7.92 16.39 -2.13
CA GLY A 146 9.29 16.74 -1.73
C GLY A 146 9.62 16.28 -0.31
N LEU A 147 8.64 16.25 0.60
CA LEU A 147 8.82 15.74 1.97
C LEU A 147 8.73 14.22 2.01
N ARG A 148 7.80 13.62 1.26
CA ARG A 148 7.69 12.16 1.13
C ARG A 148 8.98 11.48 0.67
N ARG A 149 9.81 12.18 -0.11
CA ARG A 149 11.09 11.69 -0.64
C ARG A 149 12.29 11.93 0.27
N LYS A 150 12.12 12.64 1.38
CA LYS A 150 13.21 12.92 2.33
C LYS A 150 13.16 11.91 3.48
N PRO A 151 14.12 10.96 3.57
CA PRO A 151 14.11 9.96 4.64
C PRO A 151 14.11 10.58 6.05
N SER A 152 14.75 11.75 6.22
CA SER A 152 14.80 12.49 7.48
C SER A 152 13.46 13.06 7.94
N GLN A 153 12.43 13.05 7.10
CA GLN A 153 11.10 13.55 7.44
C GLN A 153 10.14 12.44 7.85
N GLN A 154 10.54 11.17 7.75
CA GLN A 154 9.74 9.99 8.15
C GLN A 154 8.29 9.97 7.62
N ALA A 155 8.01 10.72 6.55
CA ALA A 155 6.69 10.85 5.93
C ALA A 155 6.25 9.59 5.15
N CYS A 156 7.11 8.57 5.08
CA CYS A 156 6.80 7.26 4.54
C CYS A 156 7.17 6.22 5.59
N VAL A 157 6.17 5.45 5.98
CA VAL A 157 6.23 4.51 7.10
C VAL A 157 6.09 3.10 6.58
N LEU A 158 6.80 2.19 7.23
CA LEU A 158 6.62 0.78 6.99
C LEU A 158 5.29 0.36 7.63
N LEU A 159 4.49 -0.40 6.88
CA LEU A 159 3.15 -0.84 7.29
C LEU A 159 3.10 -2.33 7.57
N ALA A 160 3.79 -3.15 6.77
CA ALA A 160 3.80 -4.60 6.95
C ALA A 160 5.03 -5.25 6.33
N TYR A 161 5.32 -6.47 6.76
CA TYR A 161 6.16 -7.42 6.03
C TYR A 161 5.29 -8.58 5.54
N LEU A 162 5.17 -8.71 4.22
CA LEU A 162 4.41 -9.81 3.64
C LEU A 162 5.19 -11.13 3.80
N PRO A 163 4.49 -12.26 4.02
CA PRO A 163 5.12 -13.55 4.14
C PRO A 163 5.78 -13.96 2.82
N VAL A 164 7.06 -14.33 2.88
CA VAL A 164 7.86 -14.80 1.71
C VAL A 164 8.38 -16.22 1.93
N GLU A 165 7.74 -16.98 2.82
CA GLU A 165 8.19 -18.34 3.13
C GLU A 165 8.27 -19.21 1.88
N LYS A 166 9.34 -20.00 1.80
CA LYS A 166 9.49 -20.99 0.74
C LYS A 166 8.38 -22.02 0.89
N LEU A 167 7.40 -21.97 0.00
CA LEU A 167 6.52 -23.10 -0.25
C LEU A 167 7.39 -24.32 -0.55
N ASN A 168 7.05 -25.49 0.02
CA ASN A 168 7.74 -26.72 -0.33
C ASN A 168 7.43 -27.02 -1.80
N LYS A 169 8.42 -26.81 -2.68
CA LYS A 169 8.25 -26.93 -4.14
C LYS A 169 8.39 -28.37 -4.61
N ASP A 170 8.85 -29.27 -3.74
CA ASP A 170 9.26 -30.63 -4.11
C ASP A 170 8.10 -31.48 -4.63
N GLN A 171 6.85 -31.07 -4.37
CA GLN A 171 5.64 -31.74 -4.83
C GLN A 171 4.73 -30.85 -5.70
N MET A 172 5.21 -29.69 -6.16
CA MET A 172 4.36 -28.71 -6.84
C MET A 172 4.87 -28.37 -8.24
N ILE A 173 3.96 -28.32 -9.21
CA ILE A 173 4.26 -27.77 -10.53
C ILE A 173 4.39 -26.24 -10.39
N GLN A 174 5.27 -25.62 -11.17
CA GLN A 174 5.58 -24.18 -11.10
C GLN A 174 4.34 -23.26 -11.10
N ARG A 175 3.31 -23.61 -11.87
CA ARG A 175 2.04 -22.87 -11.95
C ARG A 175 1.30 -22.85 -10.61
N GLU A 176 1.24 -24.00 -9.94
CA GLU A 176 0.57 -24.14 -8.65
C GLU A 176 1.32 -23.38 -7.55
N ALA A 177 2.65 -23.47 -7.55
CA ALA A 177 3.49 -22.71 -6.63
C ALA A 177 3.27 -21.20 -6.81
N THR A 178 3.24 -20.72 -8.06
CA THR A 178 2.98 -19.31 -8.38
C THR A 178 1.58 -18.87 -7.92
N GLY A 179 0.55 -19.68 -8.20
CA GLY A 179 -0.82 -19.41 -7.75
C GLY A 179 -0.93 -19.33 -6.23
N ARG A 180 -0.23 -20.20 -5.49
CA ARG A 180 -0.15 -20.11 -4.02
C ARG A 180 0.51 -18.83 -3.54
N TYR A 181 1.65 -18.42 -4.11
CA TYR A 181 2.27 -17.14 -3.75
C TYR A 181 1.35 -15.94 -4.00
N HIS A 182 0.59 -15.97 -5.11
CA HIS A 182 -0.39 -14.91 -5.41
C HIS A 182 -1.50 -14.87 -4.35
N ARG A 183 -2.08 -16.02 -3.98
CA ARG A 183 -3.10 -16.08 -2.92
C ARG A 183 -2.57 -15.60 -1.58
N LEU A 184 -1.39 -16.06 -1.19
CA LEU A 184 -0.72 -15.66 0.04
C LEU A 184 -0.54 -14.13 0.10
N PHE A 185 -0.08 -13.53 -1.01
CA PHE A 185 0.05 -12.08 -1.12
C PHE A 185 -1.29 -11.35 -0.96
N HIS A 186 -2.32 -11.79 -1.69
CA HIS A 186 -3.64 -11.13 -1.68
C HIS A 186 -4.34 -11.30 -0.33
N GLU A 187 -4.19 -12.45 0.33
CA GLU A 187 -4.73 -12.69 1.66
C GLU A 187 -4.03 -11.84 2.73
N ALA A 188 -2.70 -11.74 2.68
CA ALA A 188 -1.96 -10.85 3.57
C ALA A 188 -2.38 -9.38 3.37
N MET A 189 -2.46 -8.92 2.12
CA MET A 189 -2.92 -7.56 1.80
C MET A 189 -4.38 -7.34 2.24
N ARG A 190 -5.26 -8.34 2.10
CA ARG A 190 -6.65 -8.26 2.57
C ARG A 190 -6.71 -7.98 4.06
N GLN A 191 -5.88 -8.65 4.86
CA GLN A 191 -5.83 -8.44 6.31
C GLN A 191 -5.27 -7.08 6.69
N VAL A 192 -4.14 -6.67 6.09
CA VAL A 192 -3.54 -5.35 6.35
C VAL A 192 -4.51 -4.21 6.01
N MET A 193 -5.26 -4.34 4.90
CA MET A 193 -6.15 -3.30 4.41
C MET A 193 -7.56 -3.35 5.00
N ALA A 194 -7.94 -4.42 5.71
CA ALA A 194 -9.31 -4.61 6.20
C ALA A 194 -9.86 -3.42 7.00
N PRO A 195 -9.10 -2.80 7.93
CA PRO A 195 -9.60 -1.66 8.70
C PRO A 195 -9.95 -0.43 7.85
N LEU A 196 -9.33 -0.28 6.66
CA LEU A 196 -9.63 0.84 5.76
C LEU A 196 -11.04 0.81 5.18
N ILE A 197 -11.68 -0.36 5.10
CA ILE A 197 -13.00 -0.47 4.48
C ILE A 197 -14.01 0.35 5.28
N THR A 198 -14.03 0.17 6.60
CA THR A 198 -14.90 0.91 7.50
C THR A 198 -14.43 2.36 7.62
N ALA A 199 -13.15 2.59 7.89
CA ALA A 199 -12.59 3.93 8.06
C ALA A 199 -12.80 4.84 6.82
N GLY A 200 -12.66 4.30 5.61
CA GLY A 200 -12.88 5.06 4.38
C GLY A 200 -14.35 5.38 4.10
N LYS A 201 -15.28 4.53 4.54
CA LYS A 201 -16.73 4.73 4.37
C LYS A 201 -17.30 5.67 5.42
N GLU A 202 -17.00 5.43 6.68
CA GLU A 202 -17.60 6.11 7.83
C GLU A 202 -16.81 7.36 8.21
N GLY A 203 -15.53 7.43 7.83
CA GLY A 203 -14.62 8.45 8.33
C GLY A 203 -14.14 8.10 9.74
N VAL A 204 -13.06 8.77 10.16
CA VAL A 204 -12.49 8.63 11.50
C VAL A 204 -12.12 10.02 11.99
N ASP A 205 -12.54 10.36 13.20
CA ASP A 205 -12.10 11.61 13.82
C ASP A 205 -10.62 11.52 14.17
N MET A 206 -9.82 12.40 13.56
CA MET A 206 -8.39 12.46 13.76
C MET A 206 -7.99 13.85 14.25
N ALA A 207 -7.32 13.88 15.40
CA ALA A 207 -6.61 15.06 15.85
C ALA A 207 -5.49 15.35 14.87
N SER A 208 -5.52 16.56 14.32
CA SER A 208 -4.52 17.06 13.41
C SER A 208 -3.45 17.78 14.22
N ALA A 209 -2.26 17.87 13.66
CA ALA A 209 -1.13 18.49 14.35
C ALA A 209 -1.28 20.02 14.56
N ASP A 210 -2.28 20.65 13.94
CA ASP A 210 -2.67 22.05 14.18
C ASP A 210 -3.65 22.22 15.36
N GLY A 211 -4.01 21.15 16.06
CA GLY A 211 -4.90 21.17 17.22
C GLY A 211 -6.38 20.92 16.90
N GLU A 212 -6.73 20.87 15.62
CA GLU A 212 -8.11 20.66 15.17
C GLU A 212 -8.43 19.16 15.01
N VAL A 213 -9.65 18.77 15.38
CA VAL A 213 -10.17 17.42 15.08
C VAL A 213 -10.94 17.46 13.78
N ARG A 214 -10.62 16.55 12.87
CA ARG A 214 -11.27 16.45 11.55
C ARG A 214 -11.82 15.06 11.33
N CYS A 215 -12.99 14.97 10.71
CA CYS A 215 -13.49 13.70 10.18
C CYS A 215 -12.71 13.36 8.89
N VAL A 216 -11.80 12.40 9.00
CA VAL A 216 -10.87 12.00 7.94
C VAL A 216 -11.31 10.68 7.32
N HIS A 217 -11.42 10.65 5.99
CA HIS A 217 -11.69 9.45 5.22
C HIS A 217 -10.39 8.96 4.54
N PRO A 218 -9.67 7.99 5.12
CA PRO A 218 -8.54 7.37 4.47
C PRO A 218 -8.98 6.52 3.29
N ILE A 219 -8.52 6.86 2.08
CA ILE A 219 -8.94 6.20 0.84
C ILE A 219 -7.70 5.85 0.01
N LEU A 220 -7.57 4.59 -0.39
CA LEU A 220 -6.49 4.13 -1.27
C LEU A 220 -6.56 4.85 -2.62
N ALA A 221 -5.54 5.68 -2.87
CA ALA A 221 -5.47 6.54 -4.06
C ALA A 221 -4.47 6.01 -5.09
N SER A 222 -3.37 5.43 -4.65
CA SER A 222 -2.31 4.94 -5.54
C SER A 222 -1.60 3.73 -4.95
N TYR A 223 -1.28 2.78 -5.83
CA TYR A 223 -0.41 1.66 -5.55
C TYR A 223 0.83 1.75 -6.44
N VAL A 224 2.00 1.93 -5.83
CA VAL A 224 3.28 2.11 -6.50
C VAL A 224 4.02 0.78 -6.50
N ALA A 225 4.23 0.24 -7.69
CA ALA A 225 4.89 -1.03 -7.93
C ALA A 225 5.54 -0.99 -9.31
N ASP A 226 6.60 -1.77 -9.51
CA ASP A 226 7.15 -2.08 -10.82
C ASP A 226 6.25 -3.10 -11.56
N PHE A 227 6.61 -3.44 -12.80
CA PHE A 227 5.70 -4.16 -13.69
C PHE A 227 5.29 -5.55 -13.20
N PRO A 228 6.19 -6.43 -12.71
CA PRO A 228 5.80 -7.75 -12.22
C PRO A 228 4.85 -7.65 -11.01
N GLU A 229 5.10 -6.69 -10.12
CA GLU A 229 4.32 -6.43 -8.92
C GLU A 229 2.97 -5.80 -9.28
N GLN A 230 2.91 -4.90 -10.26
CA GLN A 230 1.64 -4.43 -10.85
C GLN A 230 0.84 -5.60 -11.40
N CYS A 231 1.49 -6.56 -12.04
CA CYS A 231 0.80 -7.74 -12.56
C CYS A 231 0.21 -8.59 -11.44
N LEU A 232 0.98 -8.81 -10.36
CA LEU A 232 0.56 -9.51 -9.15
C LEU A 232 -0.66 -8.83 -8.50
N VAL A 233 -0.58 -7.52 -8.27
CA VAL A 233 -1.63 -6.71 -7.63
C VAL A 233 -2.91 -6.69 -8.48
N ALA A 234 -2.78 -6.57 -9.80
CA ALA A 234 -3.92 -6.53 -10.71
C ALA A 234 -4.50 -7.91 -11.07
N CYS A 235 -3.95 -9.00 -10.51
CA CYS A 235 -4.28 -10.38 -10.90
C CYS A 235 -4.17 -10.59 -12.42
N SER A 236 -3.10 -10.06 -13.03
CA SER A 236 -2.86 -10.15 -14.47
C SER A 236 -1.64 -11.01 -14.78
N LYS A 237 -1.64 -11.63 -15.96
CA LYS A 237 -0.54 -12.46 -16.43
C LYS A 237 0.63 -11.56 -16.85
N SER A 238 1.85 -11.96 -16.50
CA SER A 238 3.06 -11.28 -17.01
C SER A 238 3.04 -11.23 -18.55
N GLY A 239 3.45 -10.10 -19.11
CA GLY A 239 3.36 -9.84 -20.56
C GLY A 239 1.96 -9.40 -21.03
N THR A 240 1.06 -9.04 -20.11
CA THR A 240 -0.22 -8.37 -20.43
C THR A 240 -0.26 -6.99 -19.77
N CYS A 241 -1.15 -6.11 -20.22
CA CYS A 241 -1.34 -4.82 -19.56
C CYS A 241 -2.14 -5.00 -18.25
N PRO A 242 -1.63 -4.52 -17.09
CA PRO A 242 -2.37 -4.58 -15.83
C PRO A 242 -3.53 -3.57 -15.75
N LYS A 243 -3.61 -2.61 -16.69
CA LYS A 243 -4.57 -1.50 -16.67
C LYS A 243 -5.71 -1.64 -17.69
N CYS A 244 -5.45 -2.26 -18.83
CA CYS A 244 -6.43 -2.43 -19.90
C CYS A 244 -6.49 -3.89 -20.37
N ARG A 245 -7.45 -4.18 -21.25
CA ARG A 245 -7.74 -5.52 -21.78
C ARG A 245 -7.03 -5.82 -23.10
N VAL A 246 -6.03 -5.01 -23.46
CA VAL A 246 -5.20 -5.26 -24.66
C VAL A 246 -4.56 -6.64 -24.60
N LEU A 247 -4.57 -7.33 -25.74
CA LEU A 247 -3.92 -8.63 -25.89
C LEU A 247 -2.40 -8.44 -25.92
N SER A 248 -1.65 -9.44 -25.48
CA SER A 248 -0.17 -9.40 -25.47
C SER A 248 0.42 -9.10 -26.86
N ALA A 249 -0.21 -9.60 -27.92
CA ALA A 249 0.21 -9.37 -29.30
C ALA A 249 0.06 -7.90 -29.75
N ASN A 250 -0.79 -7.14 -29.07
CA ASN A 250 -1.22 -5.79 -29.49
C ASN A 250 -0.68 -4.70 -28.56
N LEU A 251 0.29 -5.01 -27.69
CA LEU A 251 0.84 -4.04 -26.74
C LEU A 251 1.54 -2.84 -27.40
N GLY A 252 1.97 -2.99 -28.66
CA GLY A 252 2.59 -1.91 -29.44
C GLY A 252 1.61 -1.08 -30.27
N GLU A 253 0.33 -1.42 -30.27
CA GLU A 253 -0.69 -0.68 -31.03
C GLU A 253 -1.06 0.63 -30.33
N GLU A 254 -1.28 1.68 -31.12
CA GLU A 254 -1.73 2.97 -30.63
C GLU A 254 -3.25 2.95 -30.39
N GLY A 255 -3.68 3.49 -29.25
CA GLY A 255 -5.08 3.75 -28.99
C GLY A 255 -5.52 3.45 -27.55
N PRO A 256 -6.67 4.02 -27.12
CA PRO A 256 -7.22 3.72 -25.81
C PRO A 256 -7.89 2.34 -25.83
N PHE A 257 -7.22 1.33 -25.29
CA PHE A 257 -7.82 0.03 -25.03
C PHE A 257 -8.80 0.09 -23.84
N GLU A 258 -9.81 -0.77 -23.88
CA GLU A 258 -10.81 -0.88 -22.81
C GLU A 258 -10.12 -1.13 -21.46
N ARG A 259 -10.47 -0.33 -20.44
CA ARG A 259 -9.91 -0.47 -19.09
C ARG A 259 -10.40 -1.75 -18.42
N ARG A 260 -9.53 -2.36 -17.62
CA ARG A 260 -9.94 -3.40 -16.67
C ARG A 260 -10.82 -2.77 -15.61
N THR A 261 -11.90 -3.45 -15.24
CA THR A 261 -12.80 -3.03 -14.17
C THR A 261 -12.83 -4.11 -13.08
N PRO A 262 -13.16 -3.77 -11.83
CA PRO A 262 -13.30 -4.77 -10.78
C PRO A 262 -14.29 -5.87 -11.16
N LYS A 263 -15.42 -5.51 -11.78
CA LYS A 263 -16.44 -6.46 -12.27
C LYS A 263 -15.85 -7.44 -13.28
N TRP A 264 -15.09 -6.94 -14.26
CA TRP A 264 -14.46 -7.79 -15.27
C TRP A 264 -13.41 -8.72 -14.66
N THR A 265 -12.50 -8.20 -13.82
CA THR A 265 -11.46 -9.02 -13.18
C THR A 265 -12.07 -10.12 -12.31
N LEU A 266 -13.10 -9.80 -11.53
CA LEU A 266 -13.82 -10.79 -10.71
C LEU A 266 -14.55 -11.84 -11.57
N GLY A 267 -15.09 -11.43 -12.72
CA GLY A 267 -15.68 -12.35 -13.71
C GLY A 267 -14.66 -13.37 -14.22
N VAL A 268 -13.50 -12.90 -14.68
CA VAL A 268 -12.40 -13.77 -15.14
C VAL A 268 -11.93 -14.73 -14.04
N MET A 269 -11.83 -14.25 -12.79
CA MET A 269 -11.46 -15.11 -11.65
C MET A 269 -12.52 -16.17 -11.35
N LYS A 270 -13.80 -15.85 -11.54
CA LYS A 270 -14.91 -16.80 -11.36
C LYS A 270 -14.89 -17.88 -12.44
N GLU A 271 -14.77 -17.49 -13.71
CA GLU A 271 -14.64 -18.42 -14.84
C GLU A 271 -13.43 -19.35 -14.65
N ALA A 272 -12.29 -18.81 -14.22
CA ALA A 272 -11.10 -19.61 -13.95
C ALA A 272 -11.33 -20.69 -12.88
N ARG A 273 -12.10 -20.36 -11.82
CA ARG A 273 -12.46 -21.33 -10.77
C ARG A 273 -13.41 -22.42 -11.27
N GLU A 274 -14.35 -22.08 -12.15
CA GLU A 274 -15.30 -23.03 -12.73
C GLU A 274 -14.62 -23.98 -13.75
N SER A 275 -13.53 -23.52 -14.37
CA SER A 275 -12.74 -24.30 -15.34
C SER A 275 -11.60 -25.15 -14.73
N SER A 276 -11.40 -25.08 -13.40
CA SER A 276 -10.34 -25.80 -12.68
C SER A 276 -10.91 -26.99 -11.92
#